data_AF-A0A257EP10-F1
#
_entry.id   AF-A0A257EP10-F1
#
_cell.length_a   1.000
_cell.length_b   1.000
_cell.length_c   1.000
_cell.angle_alpha   90.00
_cell.angle_beta   90.00
_cell.angle_gamma   90.00
#
_symmetry.space_group_name_H-M   'P 1'
#
loop_
_entity.id
_entity.type
_entity.pdbx_description
1 polymer ?
#
loop_
_entity_poly.entity_id
_entity_poly.type
_entity_poly.pdbx_seq_one_letter_code
_entity_poly.pdbx_strand_id
1 'polypeptide(L)'
;MPMIKFRLFVVYVTAAGLFAVMPAAAAVKIAKYSGIVASGFDQTGVFAAPGSELAGYSWIATYTYDKKLGGYNYTDNITYSTSYGGPYYGEPGTPIISASITINGVTRSIAGAYAGSVTTDNSDNYVQHIAQDDDYNNNIYSSSYIYNYGRAVGAPVSLNQNFGPVALAVDFDYGYMAVHRYNTVTGEVYDFAVAALGGNTVYSVSNVVPEPASWALMIAGFGLVGAAARRNRRVETRHAIA
;
A
#
# COMPACT_ATOMS: atom_id res chain seq x y z
N MET A 1 18.80 -20.16 -75.92
CA MET A 1 17.97 -19.03 -75.46
C MET A 1 17.65 -19.27 -73.99
N PRO A 2 18.07 -18.41 -73.06
CA PRO A 2 18.11 -18.69 -71.62
C PRO A 2 16.77 -18.33 -70.95
N MET A 3 16.31 -19.10 -69.98
CA MET A 3 15.28 -18.65 -69.03
C MET A 3 15.65 -19.04 -67.59
N ILE A 4 16.43 -18.13 -67.01
CA ILE A 4 16.24 -17.48 -65.71
C ILE A 4 15.40 -18.26 -64.68
N LYS A 5 16.10 -18.77 -63.65
CA LYS A 5 15.56 -19.23 -62.37
C LYS A 5 15.17 -18.01 -61.51
N PHE A 6 13.92 -17.90 -61.10
CA PHE A 6 13.50 -16.98 -60.03
C PHE A 6 13.18 -17.78 -58.76
N ARG A 7 14.09 -17.73 -57.78
CA ARG A 7 13.85 -18.14 -56.40
C ARG A 7 13.27 -16.93 -55.67
N LEU A 8 11.99 -16.95 -55.31
CA LEU A 8 11.43 -16.01 -54.34
C LEU A 8 11.49 -16.66 -52.95
N PHE A 9 12.40 -16.18 -52.12
CA PHE A 9 12.35 -16.34 -50.67
C PHE A 9 11.34 -15.32 -50.15
N VAL A 10 10.21 -15.77 -49.59
CA VAL A 10 9.35 -14.93 -48.76
C VAL A 10 9.52 -15.44 -47.32
N VAL A 11 10.30 -14.70 -46.54
CA VAL A 11 10.38 -14.89 -45.09
C VAL A 11 9.21 -14.11 -44.49
N TYR A 12 8.17 -14.82 -44.07
CA TYR A 12 7.14 -14.25 -43.20
C TYR A 12 7.71 -14.14 -41.79
N VAL A 13 8.03 -12.91 -41.34
CA VAL A 13 8.16 -12.61 -39.92
C VAL A 13 6.77 -12.23 -39.41
N THR A 14 6.00 -13.22 -38.97
CA THR A 14 4.79 -12.98 -38.16
C THR A 14 5.21 -12.64 -36.74
N ALA A 15 5.45 -11.34 -36.48
CA ALA A 15 5.42 -10.79 -35.13
C ALA A 15 3.98 -10.33 -34.85
N ALA A 16 3.10 -11.27 -34.47
CA ALA A 16 1.70 -10.98 -34.19
C ALA A 16 1.35 -11.42 -32.76
N GLY A 17 0.99 -10.44 -31.93
CA GLY A 17 -0.06 -10.58 -30.93
C GLY A 17 0.30 -11.29 -29.62
N LEU A 18 1.16 -10.68 -28.81
CA LEU A 18 1.09 -10.87 -27.35
C LEU A 18 0.48 -9.63 -26.68
N PHE A 19 -0.71 -9.22 -27.13
CA PHE A 19 -1.57 -8.38 -26.30
C PHE A 19 -2.25 -9.33 -25.31
N ALA A 20 -1.53 -9.68 -24.24
CA ALA A 20 -2.13 -10.33 -23.10
C ALA A 20 -3.25 -9.40 -22.61
N VAL A 21 -4.50 -9.87 -22.72
CA VAL A 21 -5.63 -9.33 -21.99
C VAL A 21 -5.29 -9.54 -20.53
N MET A 22 -4.64 -8.55 -19.91
CA MET A 22 -4.43 -8.61 -18.48
C MET A 22 -5.82 -8.43 -17.86
N PRO A 23 -6.28 -9.35 -17.00
CA PRO A 23 -7.48 -9.12 -16.23
C PRO A 23 -7.33 -7.77 -15.53
N ALA A 24 -8.41 -7.01 -15.40
CA ALA A 24 -8.43 -5.79 -14.61
C ALA A 24 -7.99 -6.15 -13.19
N ALA A 25 -6.70 -5.98 -12.91
CA ALA A 25 -6.12 -6.30 -11.62
C ALA A 25 -6.93 -5.55 -10.57
N ALA A 26 -7.28 -6.24 -9.48
CA ALA A 26 -7.88 -5.56 -8.35
C ALA A 26 -6.96 -4.40 -7.97
N ALA A 27 -7.52 -3.20 -7.86
CA ALA A 27 -6.73 -1.99 -7.69
C ALA A 27 -6.31 -1.89 -6.23
N VAL A 28 -5.23 -2.60 -5.87
CA VAL A 28 -4.61 -2.45 -4.56
C VAL A 28 -4.15 -1.00 -4.40
N LYS A 29 -4.54 -0.39 -3.29
CA LYS A 29 -4.25 1.01 -2.98
C LYS A 29 -3.36 1.13 -1.75
N ILE A 30 -2.65 2.25 -1.71
CA ILE A 30 -1.89 2.70 -0.56
C ILE A 30 -2.50 4.04 -0.11
N ALA A 31 -3.14 4.05 1.05
CA ALA A 31 -3.48 5.27 1.75
C ALA A 31 -2.37 5.64 2.73
N LYS A 32 -2.04 6.93 2.80
CA LYS A 32 -1.06 7.48 3.75
C LYS A 32 -1.65 8.64 4.52
N TYR A 33 -1.43 8.63 5.82
CA TYR A 33 -1.65 9.74 6.72
C TYR A 33 -0.31 10.13 7.35
N SER A 34 -0.02 11.42 7.45
CA SER A 34 1.20 11.90 8.10
C SER A 34 0.95 13.19 8.87
N GLY A 35 1.65 13.37 9.98
CA GLY A 35 1.53 14.56 10.79
C GLY A 35 2.52 14.57 11.95
N ILE A 36 2.15 15.31 12.99
CA ILE A 36 2.85 15.36 14.28
C ILE A 36 1.97 14.67 15.33
N VAL A 37 2.58 13.94 16.26
CA VAL A 37 1.86 13.31 17.37
C VAL A 37 1.36 14.41 18.30
N ALA A 38 0.06 14.46 18.53
CA ALA A 38 -0.57 15.47 19.39
C ALA A 38 -0.31 15.20 20.87
N SER A 39 -0.41 13.94 21.27
CA SER A 39 -0.08 13.43 22.60
C SER A 39 0.16 11.93 22.52
N GLY A 40 0.89 11.38 23.47
CA GLY A 40 1.15 9.95 23.49
C GLY A 40 2.25 9.58 24.46
N PHE A 41 2.29 8.31 24.82
CA PHE A 41 3.25 7.79 25.78
C PHE A 41 3.70 6.40 25.34
N ASP A 42 5.00 6.15 25.47
CA ASP A 42 5.62 4.86 25.19
C ASP A 42 6.28 4.34 26.47
N GLN A 43 5.63 3.38 27.12
CA GLN A 43 6.07 2.87 28.41
C GLN A 43 7.22 1.88 28.27
N THR A 44 7.22 1.07 27.22
CA THR A 44 8.13 -0.08 27.09
C THR A 44 9.22 0.12 26.04
N GLY A 45 9.20 1.24 25.32
CA GLY A 45 10.21 1.61 24.33
C GLY A 45 9.93 1.04 22.94
N VAL A 46 8.67 1.03 22.54
CA VAL A 46 8.21 0.56 21.23
C VAL A 46 8.64 1.48 20.08
N PHE A 47 8.64 2.80 20.31
CA PHE A 47 8.93 3.86 19.34
C PHE A 47 10.02 4.83 19.82
N ALA A 48 10.21 4.95 21.13
CA ALA A 48 11.19 5.83 21.76
C ALA A 48 11.88 5.10 22.94
N ALA A 49 12.62 5.82 23.78
CA ALA A 49 13.12 5.23 25.02
C ALA A 49 11.94 4.90 25.97
N PRO A 50 11.99 3.83 26.77
CA PRO A 50 10.95 3.51 27.73
C PRO A 50 10.60 4.69 28.65
N GLY A 51 9.31 4.97 28.79
CA GLY A 51 8.78 6.09 29.58
C GLY A 51 8.77 7.44 28.87
N SER A 52 9.00 7.49 27.56
CA SER A 52 9.05 8.75 26.81
C SER A 52 7.66 9.25 26.40
N GLU A 53 7.49 10.58 26.41
CA GLU A 53 6.39 11.24 25.73
C GLU A 53 6.60 11.23 24.22
N LEU A 54 5.52 10.96 23.46
CA LEU A 54 5.57 10.88 22.00
C LEU A 54 5.17 12.20 21.31
N ALA A 55 4.62 13.16 22.05
CA ALA A 55 4.17 14.43 21.51
C ALA A 55 5.30 15.15 20.76
N GLY A 56 4.98 15.72 19.60
CA GLY A 56 5.96 16.45 18.77
C GLY A 56 6.78 15.59 17.81
N TYR A 57 6.80 14.25 17.94
CA TYR A 57 7.40 13.41 16.91
C TYR A 57 6.58 13.41 15.63
N SER A 58 7.27 13.30 14.49
CA SER A 58 6.61 13.03 13.23
C SER A 58 6.10 11.60 13.17
N TRP A 59 4.97 11.42 12.49
CA TRP A 59 4.40 10.10 12.26
C TRP A 59 3.91 9.92 10.82
N ILE A 60 3.91 8.66 10.37
CA ILE A 60 3.35 8.23 9.08
C ILE A 60 2.60 6.93 9.30
N ALA A 61 1.28 6.94 9.09
CA ALA A 61 0.47 5.74 8.98
C ALA A 61 0.29 5.39 7.50
N THR A 62 0.55 4.13 7.13
CA THR A 62 0.36 3.61 5.78
C THR A 62 -0.56 2.41 5.81
N TYR A 63 -1.57 2.40 4.97
CA TYR A 63 -2.53 1.31 4.80
C TYR A 63 -2.46 0.82 3.36
N THR A 64 -2.17 -0.45 3.17
CA THR A 64 -2.32 -1.16 1.90
C THR A 64 -3.65 -1.90 1.94
N TYR A 65 -4.53 -1.63 0.98
CA TYR A 65 -5.87 -2.21 0.99
C TYR A 65 -6.34 -2.62 -0.40
N ASP A 66 -7.26 -3.58 -0.43
CA ASP A 66 -8.07 -3.94 -1.58
C ASP A 66 -9.51 -4.10 -1.10
N LYS A 67 -10.39 -3.23 -1.59
CA LYS A 67 -11.80 -3.25 -1.19
C LYS A 67 -12.44 -4.64 -1.41
N LYS A 68 -12.03 -5.40 -2.43
CA LYS A 68 -12.64 -6.69 -2.73
C LYS A 68 -12.41 -7.75 -1.64
N LEU A 69 -11.46 -7.53 -0.73
CA LEU A 69 -11.11 -8.49 0.33
C LEU A 69 -11.94 -8.32 1.61
N GLY A 70 -12.61 -7.19 1.80
CA GLY A 70 -13.54 -7.02 2.93
C GLY A 70 -14.75 -7.95 2.79
N GLY A 71 -15.22 -8.50 3.91
CA GLY A 71 -16.44 -9.31 3.94
C GLY A 71 -17.69 -8.51 3.54
N TYR A 72 -17.71 -7.22 3.87
CA TYR A 72 -18.76 -6.29 3.46
C TYR A 72 -18.23 -5.21 2.54
N ASN A 73 -18.99 -4.93 1.49
CA ASN A 73 -18.67 -3.92 0.49
C ASN A 73 -19.92 -3.15 0.11
N TYR A 74 -19.94 -1.84 0.37
CA TYR A 74 -21.04 -0.98 -0.02
C TYR A 74 -20.51 0.19 -0.83
N THR A 75 -21.15 0.45 -1.97
CA THR A 75 -20.89 1.65 -2.75
C THR A 75 -22.15 2.08 -3.45
N ASP A 76 -22.42 3.38 -3.44
CA ASP A 76 -23.47 3.98 -4.25
C ASP A 76 -22.96 4.38 -5.65
N ASN A 77 -21.64 4.29 -5.89
CA ASN A 77 -20.91 4.78 -7.07
C ASN A 77 -21.07 6.28 -7.36
N ILE A 78 -21.52 7.07 -6.39
CA ILE A 78 -21.79 8.51 -6.54
C ILE A 78 -21.01 9.31 -5.49
N THR A 79 -21.20 8.98 -4.21
CA THR A 79 -20.63 9.72 -3.09
C THR A 79 -19.88 8.83 -2.12
N TYR A 80 -20.28 7.58 -1.98
CA TYR A 80 -19.90 6.72 -0.87
C TYR A 80 -19.31 5.39 -1.35
N SER A 81 -18.21 5.00 -0.71
CA SER A 81 -17.61 3.67 -0.87
C SER A 81 -16.98 3.24 0.44
N THR A 82 -17.40 2.09 0.96
CA THR A 82 -16.81 1.45 2.13
C THR A 82 -16.55 -0.03 1.88
N SER A 83 -15.54 -0.54 2.56
CA SER A 83 -15.26 -1.97 2.67
C SER A 83 -14.79 -2.24 4.09
N TYR A 84 -15.27 -3.31 4.71
CA TYR A 84 -14.86 -3.70 6.05
C TYR A 84 -15.04 -5.20 6.29
N GLY A 85 -14.38 -5.73 7.31
CA GLY A 85 -14.49 -7.12 7.69
C GLY A 85 -13.43 -7.56 8.69
N GLY A 86 -13.39 -8.86 8.95
CA GLY A 86 -12.56 -9.50 9.98
C GLY A 86 -13.41 -10.20 11.04
N PRO A 87 -12.80 -11.08 11.86
CA PRO A 87 -13.47 -11.81 12.93
C PRO A 87 -14.32 -10.91 13.85
N TYR A 88 -13.88 -9.68 14.10
CA TYR A 88 -14.67 -8.69 14.86
C TYR A 88 -16.06 -8.45 14.26
N TYR A 89 -16.18 -8.48 12.94
CA TYR A 89 -17.43 -8.29 12.19
C TYR A 89 -18.09 -9.62 11.79
N GLY A 90 -17.58 -10.76 12.25
CA GLY A 90 -18.08 -12.09 11.88
C GLY A 90 -17.70 -12.53 10.45
N GLU A 91 -16.74 -11.87 9.81
CA GLU A 91 -16.33 -12.15 8.43
C GLU A 91 -14.87 -12.62 8.38
N PRO A 92 -14.51 -13.60 7.54
CA PRO A 92 -13.15 -14.14 7.50
C PRO A 92 -12.12 -13.20 6.84
N GLY A 93 -12.55 -12.23 6.04
CA GLY A 93 -11.67 -11.34 5.27
C GLY A 93 -11.76 -9.88 5.72
N THR A 94 -10.62 -9.18 5.65
CA THR A 94 -10.54 -7.73 5.88
C THR A 94 -10.05 -7.04 4.60
N PRO A 95 -10.46 -5.78 4.34
CA PRO A 95 -9.97 -5.04 3.18
C PRO A 95 -8.51 -4.60 3.33
N ILE A 96 -7.97 -4.63 4.55
CA ILE A 96 -6.59 -4.24 4.84
C ILE A 96 -5.68 -5.44 4.57
N ILE A 97 -4.74 -5.26 3.65
CA ILE A 97 -3.70 -6.26 3.38
C ILE A 97 -2.54 -6.10 4.38
N SER A 98 -2.24 -4.85 4.73
CA SER A 98 -1.23 -4.50 5.73
C SER A 98 -1.41 -3.05 6.16
N ALA A 99 -1.15 -2.75 7.41
CA ALA A 99 -1.00 -1.39 7.92
C ALA A 99 0.35 -1.23 8.62
N SER A 100 0.84 0.00 8.70
CA SER A 100 2.03 0.31 9.49
C SER A 100 1.97 1.73 10.03
N ILE A 101 2.59 1.95 11.17
CA ILE A 101 2.80 3.26 11.77
C ILE A 101 4.29 3.45 12.00
N THR A 102 4.82 4.58 11.54
CA THR A 102 6.17 5.01 11.84
C THR A 102 6.10 6.21 12.76
N ILE A 103 6.75 6.17 13.92
CA ILE A 103 6.90 7.30 14.85
C ILE A 103 8.39 7.39 15.18
N ASN A 104 8.95 8.59 15.13
CA ASN A 104 10.37 8.82 15.44
C ASN A 104 11.33 7.91 14.63
N GLY A 105 10.97 7.62 13.37
CA GLY A 105 11.74 6.74 12.48
C GLY A 105 11.62 5.24 12.76
N VAL A 106 10.91 4.83 13.81
CA VAL A 106 10.66 3.41 14.13
C VAL A 106 9.32 2.98 13.56
N THR A 107 9.31 1.94 12.75
CA THR A 107 8.10 1.41 12.10
C THR A 107 7.57 0.16 12.80
N ARG A 108 6.28 0.15 13.10
CA ARG A 108 5.52 -1.03 13.53
C ARG A 108 4.51 -1.40 12.46
N SER A 109 4.42 -2.69 12.15
CA SER A 109 3.45 -3.25 11.20
C SER A 109 2.29 -3.89 11.94
N ILE A 110 1.10 -3.82 11.37
CA ILE A 110 -0.16 -4.43 11.83
C ILE A 110 -0.77 -5.11 10.62
N ALA A 111 -1.16 -6.38 10.73
CA ALA A 111 -1.80 -7.09 9.62
C ALA A 111 -3.21 -6.53 9.36
N GLY A 112 -3.95 -6.22 10.43
CA GLY A 112 -5.35 -5.82 10.34
C GLY A 112 -6.26 -7.03 10.13
N ALA A 113 -5.87 -8.18 10.69
CA ALA A 113 -6.52 -9.47 10.52
C ALA A 113 -7.75 -9.64 11.42
N TYR A 114 -7.79 -8.97 12.58
CA TYR A 114 -8.94 -9.04 13.49
C TYR A 114 -10.09 -8.11 13.06
N ALA A 115 -9.76 -6.88 12.69
CA ALA A 115 -10.72 -5.93 12.11
C ALA A 115 -10.02 -5.00 11.12
N GLY A 116 -10.65 -4.77 9.98
CA GLY A 116 -10.20 -3.79 8.99
C GLY A 116 -11.37 -3.06 8.37
N SER A 117 -11.21 -1.75 8.14
CA SER A 117 -12.22 -0.92 7.49
C SER A 117 -11.57 0.20 6.69
N VAL A 118 -12.10 0.45 5.49
CA VAL A 118 -11.72 1.58 4.62
C VAL A 118 -12.99 2.25 4.12
N THR A 119 -13.09 3.56 4.31
CA THR A 119 -14.28 4.32 3.92
C THR A 119 -13.88 5.64 3.27
N THR A 120 -14.64 6.02 2.25
CA THR A 120 -14.62 7.36 1.67
C THR A 120 -16.04 7.83 1.39
N ASP A 121 -16.32 9.08 1.72
CA ASP A 121 -17.59 9.76 1.48
C ASP A 121 -17.32 11.19 0.99
N ASN A 122 -17.61 11.47 -0.28
CA ASN A 122 -17.43 12.80 -0.86
C ASN A 122 -18.50 13.81 -0.39
N SER A 123 -19.67 13.36 0.08
CA SER A 123 -20.73 14.27 0.55
C SER A 123 -20.29 15.04 1.80
N ASP A 124 -19.61 14.34 2.72
CA ASP A 124 -19.08 14.87 3.97
C ASP A 124 -17.56 15.11 3.94
N ASN A 125 -16.92 14.88 2.79
CA ASN A 125 -15.47 14.87 2.62
C ASN A 125 -14.75 13.86 3.55
N TYR A 126 -15.44 12.81 4.01
CA TYR A 126 -14.95 11.92 5.03
C TYR A 126 -14.08 10.81 4.44
N VAL A 127 -12.95 10.53 5.11
CA VAL A 127 -12.09 9.38 4.81
C VAL A 127 -11.70 8.68 6.09
N GLN A 128 -11.63 7.35 6.08
CA GLN A 128 -11.29 6.54 7.25
C GLN A 128 -10.53 5.28 6.86
N HIS A 129 -9.54 4.93 7.67
CA HIS A 129 -8.82 3.65 7.61
C HIS A 129 -8.64 3.11 9.03
N ILE A 130 -8.91 1.81 9.20
CA ILE A 130 -8.80 1.08 10.46
C ILE A 130 -8.08 -0.23 10.19
N ALA A 131 -7.08 -0.54 11.01
CA ALA A 131 -6.46 -1.86 11.07
C ALA A 131 -6.26 -2.25 12.52
N GLN A 132 -6.75 -3.43 12.90
CA GLN A 132 -6.64 -3.98 14.25
C GLN A 132 -6.25 -5.46 14.18
N ASP A 133 -5.33 -5.83 15.04
CA ASP A 133 -4.98 -7.21 15.38
C ASP A 133 -5.21 -7.40 16.86
N ASP A 134 -5.99 -8.42 17.21
CA ASP A 134 -6.15 -8.91 18.58
C ASP A 134 -5.76 -10.39 18.60
N ASP A 135 -4.96 -10.78 19.58
CA ASP A 135 -4.57 -12.15 19.83
C ASP A 135 -4.63 -12.46 21.33
N TYR A 136 -5.04 -13.68 21.65
CA TYR A 136 -5.04 -14.20 23.00
C TYR A 136 -4.41 -15.59 23.02
N ASN A 137 -3.19 -15.67 23.55
CA ASN A 137 -2.41 -16.90 23.56
C ASN A 137 -1.70 -17.09 24.89
N ASN A 138 -1.90 -18.25 25.54
CA ASN A 138 -1.21 -18.63 26.78
C ASN A 138 -1.21 -17.53 27.87
N ASN A 139 -2.38 -16.94 28.15
CA ASN A 139 -2.56 -15.82 29.09
C ASN A 139 -1.90 -14.51 28.67
N ILE A 140 -1.43 -14.38 27.44
CA ILE A 140 -0.94 -13.12 26.89
C ILE A 140 -2.04 -12.58 25.99
N TYR A 141 -2.57 -11.41 26.35
CA TYR A 141 -3.41 -10.62 25.46
C TYR A 141 -2.50 -9.63 24.72
N SER A 142 -2.63 -9.62 23.40
CA SER A 142 -1.95 -8.66 22.52
C SER A 142 -3.01 -7.96 21.70
N SER A 143 -2.99 -6.64 21.66
CA SER A 143 -3.76 -5.90 20.68
C SER A 143 -3.00 -4.70 20.15
N SER A 144 -3.06 -4.55 18.84
CA SER A 144 -2.41 -3.50 18.09
C SER A 144 -3.42 -2.93 17.12
N TYR A 145 -3.63 -1.62 17.16
CA TYR A 145 -4.50 -0.97 16.18
C TYR A 145 -3.98 0.40 15.77
N ILE A 146 -4.26 0.75 14.52
CA ILE A 146 -4.12 2.10 13.99
C ILE A 146 -5.48 2.48 13.41
N TYR A 147 -5.92 3.67 13.78
CA TYR A 147 -7.18 4.25 13.39
C TYR A 147 -6.94 5.67 12.90
N ASN A 148 -7.34 5.99 11.68
CA ASN A 148 -7.29 7.36 11.16
C ASN A 148 -8.59 7.70 10.47
N TYR A 149 -9.14 8.88 10.75
CA TYR A 149 -10.19 9.48 9.94
C TYR A 149 -10.04 10.99 9.87
N GLY A 150 -10.69 11.59 8.87
CA GLY A 150 -10.93 13.01 8.88
C GLY A 150 -11.62 13.52 7.64
N ARG A 151 -11.72 14.84 7.53
CA ARG A 151 -12.35 15.52 6.40
C ARG A 151 -11.30 15.98 5.40
N ALA A 152 -11.21 15.30 4.26
CA ALA A 152 -10.35 15.64 3.13
C ALA A 152 -11.19 16.29 2.02
N VAL A 153 -11.04 17.60 1.81
CA VAL A 153 -11.83 18.34 0.80
C VAL A 153 -11.67 17.68 -0.58
N GLY A 154 -12.79 17.28 -1.19
CA GLY A 154 -12.83 16.55 -2.45
C GLY A 154 -12.58 15.05 -2.30
N ALA A 155 -12.87 14.46 -1.13
CA ALA A 155 -12.66 13.04 -0.85
C ALA A 155 -13.14 12.15 -2.03
N PRO A 156 -12.41 11.08 -2.35
CA PRO A 156 -12.71 10.28 -3.52
C PRO A 156 -14.10 9.64 -3.42
N VAL A 157 -14.82 9.55 -4.53
CA VAL A 157 -16.14 8.87 -4.57
C VAL A 157 -16.02 7.35 -4.54
N SER A 158 -14.81 6.84 -4.74
CA SER A 158 -14.51 5.41 -4.80
C SER A 158 -13.20 5.08 -4.11
N LEU A 159 -13.18 3.97 -3.37
CA LEU A 159 -11.95 3.39 -2.81
C LEU A 159 -10.91 2.98 -3.87
N ASN A 160 -11.29 2.94 -5.16
CA ASN A 160 -10.36 2.67 -6.27
C ASN A 160 -9.75 3.94 -6.89
N GLN A 161 -10.08 5.12 -6.38
CA GLN A 161 -9.61 6.38 -6.94
C GLN A 161 -8.33 6.86 -6.23
N ASN A 162 -7.36 7.37 -6.99
CA ASN A 162 -6.20 8.06 -6.41
C ASN A 162 -6.61 9.44 -5.91
N PHE A 163 -5.96 9.92 -4.85
CA PHE A 163 -6.34 11.16 -4.20
C PHE A 163 -5.16 11.81 -3.47
N GLY A 164 -5.19 13.13 -3.33
CA GLY A 164 -4.19 13.88 -2.56
C GLY A 164 -2.80 14.00 -3.21
N PRO A 165 -1.82 14.53 -2.46
CA PRO A 165 -1.88 14.89 -1.03
C PRO A 165 -2.78 16.09 -0.72
N VAL A 166 -3.59 16.01 0.34
CA VAL A 166 -4.46 17.07 0.86
C VAL A 166 -4.35 17.15 2.39
N ALA A 167 -4.35 18.38 2.94
CA ALA A 167 -4.45 18.58 4.39
C ALA A 167 -5.88 18.33 4.87
N LEU A 168 -6.04 17.59 5.97
CA LEU A 168 -7.34 17.35 6.59
C LEU A 168 -7.80 18.59 7.36
N ALA A 169 -9.11 18.79 7.44
CA ALA A 169 -9.68 19.87 8.24
C ALA A 169 -9.39 19.65 9.73
N VAL A 170 -8.76 20.63 10.38
CA VAL A 170 -8.25 20.55 11.76
C VAL A 170 -9.33 20.26 12.82
N ASP A 171 -10.58 20.63 12.57
CA ASP A 171 -11.67 20.41 13.53
C ASP A 171 -12.22 18.97 13.49
N PHE A 172 -11.80 18.18 12.51
CA PHE A 172 -12.32 16.84 12.25
C PHE A 172 -11.23 15.82 11.90
N ASP A 173 -9.94 16.12 12.12
CA ASP A 173 -8.86 15.15 11.93
C ASP A 173 -8.58 14.40 13.24
N TYR A 174 -8.75 13.08 13.20
CA TYR A 174 -8.49 12.23 14.35
C TYR A 174 -7.71 11.02 13.89
N GLY A 175 -6.66 10.73 14.62
CA GLY A 175 -6.03 9.44 14.53
C GLY A 175 -5.61 8.96 15.90
N TYR A 176 -5.48 7.66 16.01
CA TYR A 176 -5.09 7.01 17.23
C TYR A 176 -4.35 5.73 16.89
N MET A 177 -3.31 5.43 17.66
CA MET A 177 -2.68 4.12 17.65
C MET A 177 -2.53 3.61 19.08
N ALA A 178 -2.67 2.31 19.27
CA ALA A 178 -2.16 1.62 20.44
C ALA A 178 -1.45 0.33 20.06
N VAL A 179 -0.41 0.02 20.80
CA VAL A 179 0.21 -1.30 20.87
C VAL A 179 0.22 -1.66 22.35
N HIS A 180 -0.47 -2.73 22.71
CA HIS A 180 -0.45 -3.23 24.08
C HIS A 180 -0.35 -4.75 24.10
N ARG A 181 0.51 -5.25 24.96
CA ARG A 181 0.69 -6.67 25.20
C ARG A 181 0.95 -6.90 26.66
N TYR A 182 0.12 -7.70 27.32
CA TYR A 182 0.26 -7.98 28.74
C TYR A 182 -0.19 -9.38 29.11
N ASN A 183 0.33 -9.88 30.22
CA ASN A 183 -0.11 -11.12 30.83
C ASN A 183 -1.41 -10.90 31.61
N THR A 184 -2.49 -11.56 31.22
CA THR A 184 -3.82 -11.41 31.83
C THR A 184 -3.92 -12.00 33.24
N VAL A 185 -2.98 -12.84 33.64
CA VAL A 185 -2.93 -13.45 34.99
C VAL A 185 -2.08 -12.62 35.95
N THR A 186 -0.89 -12.19 35.52
CA THR A 186 0.05 -11.45 36.39
C THR A 186 -0.10 -9.93 36.29
N GLY A 187 -0.72 -9.42 35.22
CA GLY A 187 -0.77 -8.00 34.90
C GLY A 187 0.55 -7.43 34.35
N GLU A 188 1.56 -8.28 34.11
CA GLU A 188 2.85 -7.86 33.56
C GLU A 188 2.68 -7.29 32.15
N VAL A 189 3.19 -6.08 31.92
CA VAL A 189 3.12 -5.38 30.62
C VAL A 189 4.41 -5.61 29.84
N TYR A 190 4.29 -6.21 28.66
CA TYR A 190 5.40 -6.49 27.74
C TYR A 190 5.60 -5.38 26.71
N ASP A 191 4.50 -4.86 26.17
CA ASP A 191 4.49 -3.73 25.26
C ASP A 191 3.37 -2.77 25.65
N PHE A 192 3.64 -1.47 25.68
CA PHE A 192 2.60 -0.46 25.85
C PHE A 192 3.03 0.87 25.24
N ALA A 193 2.38 1.26 24.15
CA ALA A 193 2.52 2.57 23.54
C ALA A 193 1.17 3.04 22.99
N VAL A 194 0.85 4.31 23.21
CA VAL A 194 -0.36 4.95 22.71
C VAL A 194 -0.02 6.32 22.13
N ALA A 195 -0.67 6.71 21.03
CA ALA A 195 -0.49 8.04 20.47
C ALA A 195 -1.77 8.56 19.80
N ALA A 196 -2.12 9.81 20.08
CA ALA A 196 -3.11 10.58 19.34
C ALA A 196 -2.43 11.26 18.14
N LEU A 197 -2.97 11.01 16.95
CA LEU A 197 -2.39 11.33 15.64
C LEU A 197 -3.21 12.40 14.90
N GLY A 198 -3.60 13.49 15.56
CA GLY A 198 -4.43 14.56 14.99
C GLY A 198 -3.78 15.95 15.02
N GLY A 199 -4.48 16.96 14.50
CA GLY A 199 -4.11 18.37 14.61
C GLY A 199 -3.11 18.88 13.58
N ASN A 200 -3.17 18.38 12.32
CA ASN A 200 -2.52 18.88 11.08
C ASN A 200 -2.13 17.70 10.16
N THR A 201 -3.07 16.80 9.92
CA THR A 201 -2.80 15.59 9.16
C THR A 201 -2.83 15.83 7.65
N VAL A 202 -1.89 15.24 6.91
CA VAL A 202 -1.91 15.17 5.43
C VAL A 202 -2.32 13.77 5.00
N TYR A 203 -3.27 13.68 4.08
CA TYR A 203 -3.82 12.43 3.55
C TYR A 203 -3.58 12.29 2.05
N SER A 204 -3.30 11.06 1.59
CA SER A 204 -3.19 10.72 0.17
C SER A 204 -3.54 9.26 -0.10
N VAL A 205 -3.94 8.95 -1.34
CA VAL A 205 -4.18 7.60 -1.87
C VAL A 205 -3.49 7.46 -3.21
N SER A 206 -2.73 6.38 -3.38
CA SER A 206 -2.03 6.05 -4.62
C SER A 206 -2.20 4.57 -4.97
N ASN A 207 -1.90 4.21 -6.22
CA ASN A 207 -1.80 2.80 -6.61
C ASN A 207 -0.57 2.17 -5.97
N VAL A 208 -0.64 0.88 -5.64
CA VAL A 208 0.59 0.08 -5.52
C VAL A 208 1.24 0.09 -6.90
N VAL A 209 2.37 0.79 -7.04
CA VAL A 209 3.14 0.76 -8.27
C VAL A 209 3.67 -0.67 -8.42
N PRO A 210 3.31 -1.42 -9.48
CA PRO A 210 3.82 -2.77 -9.66
C PRO A 210 5.31 -2.70 -9.95
N GLU A 211 6.14 -2.92 -8.94
CA GLU A 211 7.59 -2.96 -9.13
C GLU A 211 8.10 -4.09 -10.06
N PRO A 212 7.40 -5.21 -10.34
CA PRO A 212 7.94 -6.24 -11.25
C PRO A 212 7.93 -5.91 -12.74
N ALA A 213 6.94 -5.14 -13.23
CA ALA A 213 6.80 -4.89 -14.67
C ALA A 213 7.87 -3.91 -15.19
N SER A 214 8.24 -2.92 -14.37
CA SER A 214 9.32 -1.99 -14.68
C SER A 214 10.67 -2.70 -14.79
N TRP A 215 10.91 -3.71 -13.95
CA TRP A 215 12.13 -4.50 -13.98
C TRP A 215 12.17 -5.38 -15.22
N ALA A 216 11.05 -6.03 -15.56
CA ALA A 216 10.94 -6.82 -16.77
C ALA A 216 11.16 -5.98 -18.04
N LEU A 217 10.59 -4.76 -18.12
CA LEU A 217 10.82 -3.84 -19.24
C LEU A 217 12.24 -3.30 -19.29
N MET A 218 12.86 -3.02 -18.13
CA MET A 218 14.26 -2.60 -18.06
C MET A 218 15.20 -3.72 -18.53
N ILE A 219 14.98 -4.95 -18.06
CA ILE A 219 15.76 -6.13 -18.47
C ILE A 219 15.55 -6.41 -19.97
N ALA A 220 14.31 -6.36 -20.45
CA ALA A 220 14.01 -6.52 -21.87
C ALA A 220 14.68 -5.41 -22.70
N GLY A 221 14.63 -4.16 -22.25
CA GLY A 221 15.31 -3.03 -22.88
C GLY A 221 16.83 -3.21 -22.96
N PHE A 222 17.48 -3.58 -21.85
CA PHE A 222 18.91 -3.88 -21.85
C PHE A 222 19.28 -5.10 -22.70
N GLY A 223 18.43 -6.13 -22.69
CA GLY A 223 18.59 -7.30 -23.57
C GLY A 223 18.55 -6.92 -25.04
N LEU A 224 17.60 -6.07 -25.45
CA LEU A 224 17.46 -5.59 -26.82
C LEU A 224 18.64 -4.72 -27.25
N VAL A 225 19.08 -3.76 -26.41
CA VAL A 225 20.26 -2.92 -26.69
C VAL A 225 21.52 -3.78 -26.82
N GLY A 226 21.71 -4.74 -25.92
CA GLY A 226 22.83 -5.68 -25.98
C GLY A 226 22.81 -6.54 -27.25
N ALA A 227 21.64 -7.03 -27.66
CA ALA A 227 21.48 -7.79 -28.90
C ALA A 227 21.80 -6.94 -30.15
N ALA A 228 21.33 -5.69 -30.18
CA ALA A 228 21.62 -4.76 -31.27
C ALA A 228 23.12 -4.43 -31.36
N ALA A 229 23.78 -4.18 -30.22
CA ALA A 229 25.22 -3.92 -30.18
C ALA A 229 26.05 -5.13 -30.65
N ARG A 230 25.64 -6.36 -30.27
CA ARG A 230 26.29 -7.60 -30.76
C ARG A 230 26.11 -7.80 -32.27
N ARG A 231 24.94 -7.43 -32.81
CA ARG A 231 24.68 -7.52 -34.26
C ARG A 231 25.61 -6.61 -35.07
N ASN A 232 25.90 -5.41 -34.56
CA ASN A 232 26.71 -4.41 -35.28
C ASN A 232 28.22 -4.70 -35.25
N ARG A 233 28.72 -5.56 -34.37
CA ARG A 233 30.16 -5.91 -34.29
C ARG A 233 30.64 -6.95 -35.31
N ARG A 234 29.81 -7.35 -36.29
CA ARG A 234 30.18 -8.36 -37.31
C ARG A 234 30.84 -7.81 -38.59
N VAL A 235 31.50 -6.66 -38.52
CA VAL A 235 32.21 -6.01 -39.64
C VAL A 235 33.58 -5.60 -39.08
N GLU A 236 34.77 -5.87 -39.64
CA GLU A 236 35.25 -6.43 -40.90
C GLU A 236 36.62 -7.07 -40.57
N THR A 237 36.94 -8.26 -41.07
CA THR A 237 38.33 -8.74 -41.11
C THR A 237 38.71 -8.89 -42.58
N ARG A 238 39.14 -7.80 -43.21
CA ARG A 238 39.79 -7.85 -44.53
C ARG A 238 41.25 -8.20 -44.33
N HIS A 239 41.62 -9.42 -44.71
CA HIS A 239 43.02 -9.78 -44.90
C HIS A 239 43.53 -9.06 -46.15
N ALA A 240 44.53 -8.19 -45.98
CA ALA A 240 45.35 -7.70 -47.09
C ALA A 240 46.34 -8.81 -47.47
N ILE A 241 46.37 -9.17 -48.75
CA ILE A 241 47.36 -10.09 -49.33
C ILE A 241 48.37 -9.23 -50.10
N ALA A 242 49.66 -9.48 -49.83
CA ALA A 242 50.83 -8.86 -50.45
C ALA A 242 51.21 -9.53 -51.77
#